data_AF-A0A8S0Q7F8-F1
#
_entry.id   AF-A0A8S0Q7F8-F1
#
_cell.length_a   1.000
_cell.length_b   1.000
_cell.length_c   1.000
_cell.angle_alpha   90.00
_cell.angle_beta   90.00
_cell.angle_gamma   90.00
#
_symmetry.space_group_name_H-M   'P 1'
#
loop_
_entity.id
_entity.type
_entity.pdbx_description
1 polymer ?
#
loop_
_entity_poly.entity_id
_entity_poly.type
_entity_poly.pdbx_seq_one_letter_code
_entity_poly.pdbx_strand_id
1 'polypeptide(L)' 'MKLVVDGETDKVLGASMCGPDAAEIIQGIAVALKCGATKAQFDSTVGIHPSAAEEFVTMRS' A
#
# COMPACT_ATOMS: atom_id res chain seq x y z
N MET A 1 -7.73 -2.89 5.82
CA MET A 1 -6.92 -2.34 4.72
C MET A 1 -7.15 -3.20 3.49
N LYS A 2 -7.09 -2.62 2.29
CA LYS A 2 -7.20 -3.35 1.02
C LYS A 2 -6.32 -2.68 -0.03
N LEU A 3 -5.57 -3.49 -0.76
CA LEU A 3 -4.81 -3.09 -1.94
C LEU A 3 -5.44 -3.79 -3.16
N VAL A 4 -5.71 -3.05 -4.23
CA VAL A 4 -6.19 -3.59 -5.50
C VAL A 4 -5.02 -3.58 -6.48
N VAL A 5 -4.69 -4.74 -7.03
CA VAL A 5 -3.56 -4.93 -7.93
C VAL A 5 -4.05 -5.47 -9.26
N ASP A 6 -3.50 -4.95 -10.34
CA ASP A 6 -3.67 -5.52 -11.67
C ASP A 6 -2.88 -6.83 -11.78
N GLY A 7 -3.56 -7.93 -12.08
CA GLY A 7 -2.95 -9.27 -12.06
C GLY A 7 -1.94 -9.54 -13.18
N GLU A 8 -1.93 -8.76 -14.25
CA GLU A 8 -1.00 -8.93 -15.37
C GLU A 8 0.23 -8.02 -15.22
N THR A 9 0.00 -6.78 -14.78
CA THR A 9 1.04 -5.73 -14.76
C THR A 9 1.64 -5.49 -13.38
N ASP A 10 1.09 -6.12 -12.34
CA ASP A 10 1.46 -5.94 -10.92
C ASP A 10 1.24 -4.51 -10.40
N LYS A 11 0.62 -3.63 -11.19
CA LYS A 11 0.39 -2.24 -10.82
C LYS A 11 -0.66 -2.14 -9.73
N VAL A 12 -0.40 -1.33 -8.71
CA VAL A 12 -1.40 -1.01 -7.68
C VAL A 12 -2.41 -0.03 -8.25
N LEU A 13 -3.65 -0.47 -8.39
CA LEU A 13 -4.76 0.30 -8.95
C LEU A 13 -5.48 1.14 -7.90
N GLY A 14 -5.42 0.72 -6.62
CA GLY A 14 -6.12 1.42 -5.55
C GLY A 14 -5.74 0.89 -4.17
N ALA A 15 -5.93 1.74 -3.16
CA ALA A 15 -5.77 1.39 -1.76
C ALA A 15 -6.95 1.95 -0.96
N SER A 16 -7.40 1.22 0.06
CA SER A 16 -8.42 1.71 1.00
C SER A 16 -8.14 1.22 2.41
N MET A 17 -8.44 2.07 3.38
CA MET A 17 -8.25 1.82 4.80
C MET A 17 -9.41 2.44 5.58
N CYS A 18 -9.81 1.78 6.66
CA CYS A 18 -10.67 2.31 7.71
C CYS A 18 -9.99 2.01 9.04
N GLY A 19 -9.87 3.01 9.90
CA GLY A 19 -9.16 2.94 11.17
C GLY A 19 -8.52 4.27 11.55
N PRO A 20 -7.86 4.33 12.72
CA PRO A 20 -7.05 5.49 13.11
C PRO A 20 -6.02 5.85 12.04
N ASP A 21 -5.73 7.14 11.90
CA ASP A 21 -4.68 7.69 11.01
C ASP A 21 -4.83 7.34 9.52
N ALA A 22 -6.01 6.88 9.10
CA ALA A 22 -6.24 6.45 7.72
C ALA A 22 -6.05 7.60 6.71
N ALA A 23 -6.37 8.84 7.07
CA ALA A 23 -6.18 9.99 6.19
C ALA A 23 -4.70 10.24 5.92
N GLU A 24 -3.89 10.21 6.98
CA GLU A 24 -2.44 10.43 6.97
C GLU A 24 -1.72 9.30 6.22
N ILE A 25 -2.08 8.03 6.50
CA ILE A 25 -1.48 6.86 5.84
C ILE A 25 -1.84 6.85 4.34
N ILE A 26 -3.11 7.05 3.99
CA ILE A 26 -3.55 7.01 2.59
C ILE A 26 -2.95 8.16 1.77
N GLN A 27 -2.68 9.33 2.37
CA GLN A 27 -2.01 10.42 1.66
C GLN A 27 -0.61 10.03 1.16
N GLY A 28 0.16 9.28 1.95
CA GLY A 28 1.46 8.74 1.52
C GLY A 28 1.33 7.69 0.42
N ILE A 29 0.38 6.75 0.57
CA ILE A 29 0.08 5.72 -0.42
C ILE A 29 -0.37 6.33 -1.75
N ALA A 30 -1.16 7.41 -1.72
CA ALA A 30 -1.63 8.10 -2.93
C ALA A 30 -0.48 8.63 -3.79
N VAL A 31 0.63 9.07 -3.18
CA VAL A 31 1.84 9.47 -3.91
C VAL A 31 2.47 8.28 -4.63
N ALA A 32 2.61 7.13 -3.94
CA ALA A 32 3.15 5.92 -4.55
C ALA A 32 2.31 5.45 -5.76
N LEU A 33 0.98 5.45 -5.63
CA LEU A 33 0.07 5.13 -6.73
C LEU A 33 0.18 6.13 -7.89
N LYS A 34 0.34 7.42 -7.61
CA LYS A 34 0.56 8.45 -8.64
C LYS A 34 1.84 8.20 -9.43
N CYS A 35 2.88 7.68 -8.77
CA CYS A 35 4.13 7.25 -9.38
C CYS A 35 4.05 5.90 -10.10
N GLY A 36 2.89 5.22 -10.08
CA GLY A 36 2.69 3.94 -10.75
C GLY A 36 3.28 2.75 -10.00
N ALA A 37 3.30 2.80 -8.67
CA ALA A 37 3.90 1.74 -7.87
C ALA A 37 3.30 0.35 -8.13
N THR A 38 4.14 -0.68 -8.10
CA THR A 38 3.75 -2.10 -8.25
C THR A 38 3.68 -2.81 -6.90
N LYS A 39 2.98 -3.94 -6.82
CA LYS A 39 2.91 -4.73 -5.58
C LYS A 39 4.30 -5.22 -5.14
N ALA A 40 5.15 -5.60 -6.09
CA ALA A 40 6.54 -5.95 -5.81
C ALA A 40 7.32 -4.82 -5.12
N GLN A 41 7.07 -3.55 -5.45
CA GLN A 41 7.70 -2.42 -4.77
C GLN A 41 7.21 -2.27 -3.32
N PHE A 42 5.91 -2.48 -3.08
CA PHE A 42 5.36 -2.53 -1.72
C PHE A 42 6.03 -3.66 -0.92
N ASP A 43 6.15 -4.87 -1.49
CA ASP A 43 6.78 -6.02 -0.83
C ASP A 43 8.29 -5.85 -0.57
N SER A 44 8.97 -5.11 -1.42
CA SER A 44 10.39 -4.78 -1.24
C SER A 44 10.64 -3.66 -0.22
N THR A 45 9.58 -3.02 0.28
CA THR A 45 9.70 -1.90 1.23
C THR A 45 9.69 -2.43 2.67
N VAL A 46 10.71 -2.08 3.45
CA VAL A 46 10.80 -2.46 4.86
C VAL A 46 9.68 -1.77 5.66
N GLY A 47 8.91 -2.56 6.41
CA GLY A 47 7.90 -2.06 7.33
C GLY A 47 8.49 -1.28 8.50
N ILE A 48 7.78 -0.24 8.94
CA ILE A 48 8.13 0.53 10.15
C ILE A 48 7.31 0.00 11.32
N HIS A 49 7.98 -0.64 12.28
CA HIS A 49 7.33 -1.31 13.39
C HIS A 49 7.44 -0.53 14.71
N PRO A 50 6.37 -0.43 15.53
CA PRO A 50 5.00 -0.88 15.27
C PRO A 50 4.15 0.20 14.59
N SER A 51 3.45 -0.11 13.49
CA SER A 51 2.48 0.81 12.88
C SER A 51 1.37 0.11 12.10
N ALA A 52 0.18 0.72 12.03
CA ALA A 52 -0.87 0.21 11.13
C ALA A 52 -0.47 0.32 9.64
N ALA A 53 0.44 1.24 9.30
CA ALA A 53 0.90 1.44 7.93
C ALA A 53 1.78 0.30 7.43
N GLU A 54 2.52 -0.39 8.32
CA GLU A 54 3.41 -1.50 7.94
C GLU A 54 2.65 -2.64 7.26
N GLU A 55 1.37 -2.81 7.61
CA GLU A 55 0.50 -3.82 7.04
C GLU A 55 0.28 -3.67 5.52
N PHE A 56 0.44 -2.47 4.94
CA PHE A 56 0.38 -2.30 3.48
C PHE A 56 1.59 -2.90 2.76
N VAL A 57 2.74 -3.01 3.41
CA VAL A 57 4.00 -3.53 2.83
C VAL A 57 4.29 -4.98 3.25
N THR A 58 3.40 -5.60 4.02
CA THR A 58 3.49 -7.01 4.44
C THR A 58 2.34 -7.89 3.91
N MET A 59 1.39 -7.31 3.15
CA MET A 59 0.26 -8.05 2.55
C MET A 59 0.73 -9.16 1.61
N ARG A 60 0.13 -10.35 1.73
CA ARG A 60 0.35 -11.50 0.84
C ARG A 60 -0.94 -11.86 0.10
N SER A 61 -0.79 -12.30 -1.14
CA SER A 61 -1.85 -12.85 -2.00
C SER A 61 -2.06 -14.34 -1.76
#